data_AF-A0A7X7Y151-F1
#
_entry.id   AF-A0A7X7Y151-F1
#
_cell.length_a   1.000
_cell.length_b   1.000
_cell.length_c   1.000
_cell.angle_alpha   90.00
_cell.angle_beta   90.00
_cell.angle_gamma   90.00
#
_symmetry.space_group_name_H-M   'P 1'
#
loop_
_entity.id
_entity.type
_entity.pdbx_description
1 polymer ?
#
loop_
_entity_poly.entity_id
_entity_poly.type
_entity_poly.pdbx_seq_one_letter_code
_entity_poly.pdbx_strand_id
1 'polypeptide(L)'
;YKLIGFMLANGLVALSGALMAQHQGFVDITMGASIIVVALASIIIGETIKKNSSILKNTTRVIIGAIIYKIIGGIAIDLGLDPNDLKAVNAIIVIVFIAYNNLATDMFKFKGKGGAKDA
;
A
#
# COMPACT_ATOMS: atom_id res chain seq x y z
N TYR A 1 5.87 11.16 25.80
CA TYR A 1 5.20 11.28 24.49
C TYR A 1 5.18 9.97 23.69
N LYS A 2 6.27 9.20 23.62
CA LYS A 2 6.32 7.94 22.84
C LYS A 2 5.26 6.91 23.23
N LEU A 3 5.03 6.70 24.52
CA LEU A 3 4.02 5.74 25.03
C LEU A 3 2.59 6.15 24.63
N ILE A 4 2.23 7.42 24.81
CA ILE A 4 0.92 7.97 24.44
C ILE A 4 0.68 7.81 22.93
N GLY A 5 1.70 8.09 22.11
CA GLY A 5 1.63 7.88 20.66
C GLY A 5 1.41 6.40 20.28
N PHE A 6 2.09 5.48 20.97
CA PHE A 6 1.93 4.04 20.75
C PHE A 6 0.53 3.54 21.18
N MET A 7 0.02 4.03 22.30
CA MET A 7 -1.34 3.71 22.77
C MET A 7 -2.40 4.24 21.80
N LEU A 8 -2.26 5.49 21.34
CA LEU A 8 -3.18 6.08 20.35
C LEU A 8 -3.17 5.32 19.03
N ALA A 9 -1.99 4.95 18.53
CA ALA A 9 -1.88 4.19 17.28
C ALA A 9 -2.58 2.83 17.39
N ASN A 10 -2.33 2.06 18.45
CA ASN A 10 -2.97 0.77 18.64
C ASN A 10 -4.48 0.91 18.90
N GLY A 11 -4.90 1.94 19.64
CA GLY A 11 -6.33 2.23 19.86
C GLY A 11 -7.08 2.53 18.56
N LEU A 12 -6.50 3.32 17.67
CA LEU A 12 -7.07 3.61 16.34
C LEU A 12 -7.14 2.34 15.46
N VAL A 13 -6.11 1.49 15.50
CA VAL A 13 -6.11 0.21 14.77
C VAL A 13 -7.20 -0.73 15.28
N ALA A 14 -7.32 -0.88 16.60
CA ALA A 14 -8.36 -1.72 17.21
C ALA A 14 -9.77 -1.19 16.90
N LEU A 15 -9.98 0.13 16.99
CA LEU A 15 -11.26 0.76 16.65
C LEU A 15 -11.63 0.54 15.19
N SER A 16 -10.67 0.70 14.26
CA SER A 16 -10.90 0.43 12.84
C SER A 16 -11.25 -1.04 12.59
N GLY A 17 -10.62 -1.98 13.30
CA GLY A 17 -10.93 -3.40 13.20
C GLY A 17 -12.35 -3.73 13.69
N ALA A 18 -12.76 -3.14 14.81
CA ALA A 18 -14.11 -3.30 15.35
C ALA A 18 -15.19 -2.74 14.40
N LEU A 19 -14.97 -1.55 13.82
CA LEU A 19 -15.86 -0.97 12.82
C LEU A 19 -15.95 -1.84 11.56
N MET A 20 -14.83 -2.41 11.12
CA MET A 20 -14.80 -3.29 9.95
C MET A 20 -15.57 -4.59 10.18
N ALA A 21 -15.42 -5.19 11.37
CA ALA A 21 -16.19 -6.37 11.77
C ALA A 21 -17.70 -6.07 11.80
N GLN A 22 -18.09 -4.92 12.35
CA GLN A 22 -19.49 -4.49 12.37
C GLN A 22 -20.02 -4.25 10.94
N HIS A 23 -19.22 -3.64 10.06
CA HIS A 23 -19.60 -3.38 8.68
C HIS A 23 -19.75 -4.67 7.86
N GLN A 24 -18.93 -5.69 8.12
CA GLN A 24 -19.02 -6.97 7.41
C GLN A 24 -20.08 -7.90 8.00
N GLY A 25 -20.44 -7.74 9.27
CA GLY A 25 -21.42 -8.57 9.96
C GLY A 25 -20.88 -9.94 10.42
N PHE A 26 -19.62 -10.24 10.13
CA PHE A 26 -18.92 -11.45 10.56
C PHE A 26 -17.43 -11.17 10.80
N VAL A 27 -16.77 -12.10 11.48
CA VAL A 27 -15.31 -12.07 11.73
C VAL A 27 -14.71 -13.41 11.35
N ASP A 28 -13.64 -13.38 10.53
CA ASP A 28 -12.82 -14.53 10.14
C ASP A 28 -11.36 -14.31 10.58
N ILE A 29 -10.65 -15.37 10.98
CA ILE A 29 -9.23 -15.35 11.37
C ILE A 29 -8.33 -14.72 10.30
N THR A 30 -8.73 -14.82 9.04
CA THR A 30 -8.00 -14.35 7.86
C THR A 30 -8.15 -12.85 7.61
N MET A 31 -9.13 -12.18 8.25
CA MET A 31 -9.34 -10.74 8.08
C MET A 31 -8.13 -9.94 8.56
N GLY A 32 -7.52 -10.34 9.69
CA GLY A 32 -6.33 -9.68 10.24
C GLY A 32 -5.13 -9.77 9.30
N ALA A 33 -4.84 -10.97 8.77
CA ALA A 33 -3.77 -11.17 7.80
C ALA A 33 -4.00 -10.35 6.52
N SER A 34 -5.24 -10.31 6.03
CA SER A 34 -5.60 -9.53 4.84
C SER A 34 -5.38 -8.03 5.04
N ILE A 35 -5.73 -7.49 6.22
CA ILE A 35 -5.54 -6.07 6.55
C ILE A 35 -4.05 -5.69 6.59
N ILE A 36 -3.17 -6.54 7.11
CA ILE A 36 -1.72 -6.28 7.12
C ILE A 36 -1.18 -6.18 5.70
N VAL A 37 -1.57 -7.10 4.82
CA VAL A 37 -1.15 -7.09 3.40
C VAL A 37 -1.63 -5.82 2.71
N VAL A 38 -2.88 -5.41 2.93
CA VAL A 38 -3.44 -4.16 2.39
C VAL A 38 -2.67 -2.93 2.90
N ALA A 39 -2.30 -2.90 4.18
CA ALA A 39 -1.53 -1.82 4.77
C ALA A 39 -0.13 -1.71 4.13
N LEU A 40 0.57 -2.84 3.98
CA LEU A 40 1.87 -2.89 3.31
C LEU A 40 1.78 -2.45 1.84
N ALA A 41 0.77 -2.93 1.11
CA ALA A 41 0.53 -2.54 -0.28
C ALA A 41 0.34 -1.02 -0.41
N SER A 42 -0.50 -0.44 0.45
CA SER A 42 -0.77 1.01 0.47
C SER A 42 0.50 1.83 0.73
N ILE A 43 1.38 1.36 1.61
CA ILE A 43 2.67 1.99 1.89
C ILE A 43 3.57 1.95 0.64
N ILE A 44 3.74 0.77 0.02
CA ILE A 44 4.57 0.58 -1.17
C ILE A 44 4.10 1.47 -2.33
N ILE A 45 2.78 1.52 -2.58
CA ILE A 45 2.17 2.37 -3.60
C ILE A 45 2.45 3.85 -3.31
N GLY A 46 2.21 4.29 -2.06
CA GLY A 46 2.43 5.67 -1.63
C GLY A 46 3.88 6.13 -1.75
N GLU A 47 4.84 5.25 -1.45
CA GLU A 47 6.27 5.54 -1.61
C GLU A 47 6.70 5.63 -3.07
N THR A 48 6.09 4.82 -3.95
CA THR A 48 6.41 4.79 -5.39
C THR A 48 6.08 6.12 -6.08
N ILE A 49 5.00 6.81 -5.66
CA ILE A 49 4.50 8.02 -6.33
C ILE A 49 5.44 9.22 -6.19
N LYS A 50 6.20 9.31 -5.08
CA LYS A 50 6.98 10.54 -4.79
C LYS A 50 8.30 10.25 -4.09
N LYS A 51 9.16 9.46 -4.75
CA LYS A 51 10.51 9.07 -4.27
C LYS A 51 11.43 10.26 -3.94
N ASN A 52 11.17 11.47 -4.47
CA ASN A 52 12.09 12.62 -4.37
C ASN A 52 11.49 13.96 -3.88
N SER A 53 10.27 13.98 -3.34
CA SER A 53 9.65 15.23 -2.90
C SER A 53 9.77 15.43 -1.40
N SER A 54 10.67 16.32 -0.98
CA SER A 54 10.80 16.84 0.40
C SER A 54 9.50 17.44 0.98
N ILE A 55 8.54 17.80 0.11
CA ILE A 55 7.31 18.51 0.49
C ILE A 55 6.24 17.66 1.20
N LEU A 56 6.18 16.33 0.97
CA LEU A 56 5.12 15.50 1.58
C LEU A 56 5.61 14.83 2.87
N LYS A 57 4.78 14.86 3.92
CA LYS A 57 5.00 14.07 5.13
C LYS A 57 4.73 12.58 4.83
N ASN A 58 5.45 11.68 5.50
CA ASN A 58 5.32 10.23 5.27
C ASN A 58 3.88 9.73 5.44
N THR A 59 3.13 10.29 6.40
CA THR A 59 1.72 9.97 6.63
C THR A 59 0.83 10.29 5.43
N THR A 60 1.01 11.45 4.80
CA THR A 60 0.24 11.85 3.61
C THR A 60 0.52 10.97 2.41
N ARG A 61 1.76 10.49 2.25
CA ARG A 61 2.12 9.54 1.17
C ARG A 61 1.36 8.22 1.31
N VAL A 62 1.32 7.67 2.52
CA VAL A 62 0.60 6.41 2.79
C VAL A 62 -0.91 6.58 2.60
N ILE A 63 -1.48 7.73 3.01
CA ILE A 63 -2.90 8.03 2.79
C ILE A 63 -3.22 8.06 1.27
N ILE A 64 -2.39 8.72 0.46
CA ILE A 64 -2.55 8.74 -0.99
C ILE A 64 -2.45 7.32 -1.58
N GLY A 65 -1.49 6.53 -1.11
CA GLY A 65 -1.32 5.14 -1.53
C GLY A 65 -2.54 4.26 -1.20
N ALA A 66 -3.15 4.44 -0.03
CA ALA A 66 -4.37 3.72 0.37
C ALA A 66 -5.58 4.06 -0.51
N ILE A 67 -5.73 5.33 -0.91
CA ILE A 67 -6.79 5.76 -1.83
C ILE A 67 -6.59 5.12 -3.21
N ILE A 68 -5.38 5.15 -3.74
CA ILE A 68 -5.07 4.58 -5.05
C ILE A 68 -5.28 3.07 -5.06
N TYR A 69 -4.85 2.38 -4.01
CA TYR A 69 -5.12 0.95 -3.83
C TYR A 69 -6.63 0.65 -3.90
N LYS A 70 -7.48 1.45 -3.25
CA LYS A 70 -8.94 1.29 -3.31
C LYS A 70 -9.51 1.55 -4.70
N ILE A 71 -9.00 2.56 -5.42
CA ILE A 71 -9.43 2.85 -6.80
C ILE A 71 -9.09 1.68 -7.72
N ILE A 72 -7.87 1.16 -7.65
CA ILE A 72 -7.45 0.01 -8.46
C ILE A 72 -8.31 -1.21 -8.14
N GLY A 73 -8.58 -1.48 -6.85
CA GLY A 73 -9.47 -2.56 -6.44
C GLY A 73 -10.89 -2.40 -6.99
N GLY A 74 -11.42 -1.18 -7.00
CA GLY A 74 -12.74 -0.89 -7.60
C GLY A 74 -12.77 -1.14 -9.10
N ILE A 75 -11.78 -0.64 -9.84
CA ILE A 75 -11.65 -0.87 -11.29
C ILE A 75 -11.52 -2.36 -11.60
N ALA A 76 -10.79 -3.10 -10.77
CA ALA A 76 -10.63 -4.55 -10.94
C ALA A 76 -11.98 -5.28 -10.84
N ILE A 77 -12.82 -4.91 -9.86
CA ILE A 77 -14.16 -5.49 -9.71
C ILE A 77 -15.06 -5.11 -10.88
N ASP A 78 -15.02 -3.86 -11.35
CA ASP A 78 -15.79 -3.39 -12.51
C ASP A 78 -15.42 -4.14 -13.81
N LEU A 79 -14.17 -4.61 -13.91
CA LEU A 79 -13.69 -5.44 -15.03
C LEU A 79 -14.13 -6.91 -14.93
N GLY A 80 -14.95 -7.27 -13.94
CA GLY A 80 -15.55 -8.59 -13.79
C GLY A 80 -14.79 -9.54 -12.85
N LEU A 81 -13.84 -9.03 -12.04
CA LEU A 81 -13.20 -9.83 -11.00
C LEU A 81 -14.13 -9.99 -9.80
N ASP A 82 -14.28 -11.23 -9.34
CA ASP A 82 -15.14 -11.55 -8.21
C ASP A 82 -14.53 -10.99 -6.90
N PRO A 83 -15.28 -10.22 -6.10
CA PRO A 83 -14.79 -9.70 -4.81
C PRO A 83 -14.43 -10.81 -3.81
N ASN A 84 -14.90 -12.05 -3.98
CA ASN A 84 -14.45 -13.14 -3.11
C ASN A 84 -13.00 -13.58 -3.39
N ASP A 85 -12.50 -13.30 -4.59
CA ASP A 85 -11.10 -13.52 -4.98
C ASP A 85 -10.20 -12.33 -4.64
N LEU A 86 -10.65 -11.42 -3.77
CA LEU A 86 -9.90 -10.22 -3.34
C LEU A 86 -8.46 -10.53 -2.87
N LYS A 87 -8.18 -11.74 -2.38
CA LYS A 87 -6.80 -12.17 -2.05
C LYS A 87 -5.91 -12.23 -3.30
N ALA A 88 -6.41 -12.78 -4.40
CA ALA A 88 -5.71 -12.85 -5.67
C ALA A 88 -5.54 -11.46 -6.28
N VAL A 89 -6.58 -10.63 -6.25
CA VAL A 89 -6.53 -9.24 -6.71
C VAL A 89 -5.48 -8.44 -5.92
N ASN A 90 -5.47 -8.57 -4.59
CA ASN A 90 -4.48 -7.91 -3.74
C ASN A 90 -3.06 -8.36 -4.06
N ALA A 91 -2.84 -9.67 -4.23
CA ALA A 91 -1.54 -10.21 -4.60
C ALA A 91 -1.07 -9.68 -5.96
N ILE A 92 -1.95 -9.65 -6.96
CA ILE A 92 -1.64 -9.12 -8.30
C ILE A 92 -1.29 -7.63 -8.23
N ILE A 93 -2.08 -6.83 -7.52
CA ILE A 93 -1.79 -5.39 -7.34
C ILE A 93 -0.39 -5.19 -6.73
N VAL A 94 -0.08 -5.94 -5.67
CA VAL A 94 1.23 -5.87 -5.00
C VAL A 94 2.36 -6.28 -5.95
N ILE A 95 2.21 -7.39 -6.67
CA ILE A 95 3.22 -7.88 -7.62
C ILE A 95 3.46 -6.87 -8.74
N VAL A 96 2.41 -6.31 -9.34
CA VAL A 96 2.51 -5.32 -10.42
C VAL A 96 3.21 -4.05 -9.93
N PHE A 97 2.85 -3.54 -8.75
CA PHE A 97 3.49 -2.33 -8.20
C PHE A 97 4.95 -2.56 -7.82
N ILE A 98 5.28 -3.72 -7.23
CA ILE A 98 6.67 -4.08 -6.94
C ILE A 98 7.46 -4.22 -8.24
N ALA A 99 6.92 -4.90 -9.26
CA ALA A 99 7.57 -5.06 -10.55
C ALA A 99 7.83 -3.70 -11.22
N TYR A 100 6.82 -2.83 -11.23
CA TYR A 100 6.96 -1.46 -11.74
C TYR A 100 8.02 -0.66 -10.97
N ASN A 101 7.99 -0.71 -9.63
CA ASN A 101 8.96 0.01 -8.80
C ASN A 101 10.39 -0.53 -9.01
N ASN A 102 10.54 -1.84 -9.15
CA ASN A 102 11.84 -2.48 -9.35
C ASN A 102 12.41 -2.14 -10.74
N LEU A 103 11.60 -2.25 -11.80
CA LEU A 103 11.99 -1.87 -13.17
C LEU A 103 12.34 -0.37 -13.27
N ALA A 104 11.55 0.50 -12.64
CA ALA A 104 11.84 1.93 -12.58
C ALA A 104 13.15 2.20 -11.82
N THR A 105 13.46 1.42 -10.78
CA THR A 105 14.71 1.53 -10.02
C THR A 105 15.92 1.05 -10.82
N ASP A 106 15.80 -0.02 -11.60
CA ASP A 106 16.87 -0.52 -12.47
C ASP A 106 17.15 0.43 -13.64
N MET A 107 16.13 1.02 -14.26
CA MET A 107 16.33 2.07 -15.27
C MET A 107 17.02 3.32 -14.68
N PHE A 108 16.69 3.70 -13.45
CA PHE A 108 17.35 4.84 -12.78
C PHE A 108 18.81 4.55 -12.39
N LYS A 109 19.12 3.30 -11.96
CA LYS A 109 20.50 2.86 -11.72
C LYS A 109 21.33 2.82 -13.00
N PHE A 110 20.72 2.46 -14.13
CA PHE A 110 21.40 2.46 -15.43
C PHE A 110 21.74 3.87 -15.92
N LYS A 111 20.86 4.85 -15.69
CA LYS A 111 21.10 6.26 -16.02
C LYS A 111 22.15 6.93 -15.14
N GLY A 112 22.36 6.46 -13.91
CA GLY A 112 23.38 6.97 -12.97
C GLY A 112 24.81 6.44 -13.20
N LYS A 113 25.00 5.38 -14.00
CA LYS A 113 26.32 4.79 -14.27
C LYS A 113 26.95 5.22 -15.61
N GLY A 114 26.25 6.00 -16.42
CA GLY A 114 26.73 6.47 -17.73
C GLY A 114 27.50 7.79 -17.74
N GLY A 115 27.82 8.39 -16.59
CA GLY A 115 28.47 9.70 -16.50
C GLY A 115 29.81 9.74 -15.75
N ALA A 116 30.43 8.59 -15.48
CA ALA A 116 31.68 8.54 -14.71
C ALA A 116 32.77 7.69 -15.40
N LYS A 117 32.88 7.80 -16.72
CA LYS A 117 34.08 7.40 -17.45
C LYS A 117 34.34 8.41 -18.55
N ASP A 118 35.61 8.81 -18.64
CA ASP A 118 36.24 9.73 -19.60
C ASP A 118 36.26 11.17 -19.06
N ALA A 119 37.23 11.54 -18.21
CA ALA A 119 38.64 11.86 -18.53
C ALA A 119 38.76 13.18 -19.29
#